data_AF-U6F4K1-F1
#
_entry.id   AF-U6F4K1-F1
#
_cell.length_a   1.000
_cell.length_b   1.000
_cell.length_c   1.000
_cell.angle_alpha   90.00
_cell.angle_beta   90.00
_cell.angle_gamma   90.00
#
_symmetry.space_group_name_H-M   'P 1'
#
loop_
_entity.id
_entity.type
_entity.pdbx_description
1 polymer ?
#
loop_
_entity_poly.entity_id
_entity_poly.type
_entity_poly.pdbx_seq_one_letter_code
_entity_poly.pdbx_strand_id
1 'polypeptide(L)'
;MPRHDGDRPAVMPEGSVNIAFIGNFAESPTRDTVFTTEYSVRTAMEAVYTLLNVDRGVPEVFDSIYDIRQLLRAMYYMSDKKKLADQDMPLLEKLALKTGMRKIKKTLVEELLKEANLM
;
A
#
# COMPACT_ATOMS: atom_id res chain seq x y z
N MET A 1 -18.37 7.77 -3.38
CA MET A 1 -18.42 9.25 -3.30
C MET A 1 -17.04 9.74 -2.87
N PRO A 2 -16.49 10.81 -3.45
CA PRO A 2 -15.36 11.53 -2.86
C PRO A 2 -15.71 11.99 -1.43
N ARG A 3 -14.70 12.17 -0.59
CA ARG A 3 -14.86 12.53 0.82
C ARG A 3 -13.77 13.50 1.28
N HIS A 4 -14.00 14.15 2.40
CA HIS A 4 -13.05 14.95 3.16
C HIS A 4 -12.71 14.28 4.49
N ASP A 5 -11.67 14.79 5.16
CA ASP A 5 -11.35 14.39 6.52
C ASP A 5 -12.54 14.71 7.45
N GLY A 6 -12.94 13.74 8.26
CA GLY A 6 -14.09 13.85 9.17
C GLY A 6 -15.43 13.42 8.59
N ASP A 7 -15.57 13.20 7.27
CA ASP A 7 -16.84 12.73 6.67
C ASP A 7 -17.25 11.33 7.15
N ARG A 8 -16.29 10.52 7.61
CA ARG A 8 -16.50 9.24 8.28
C ARG A 8 -16.03 9.34 9.73
N PRO A 9 -16.81 8.85 10.71
CA PRO A 9 -16.38 8.83 12.10
C PRO A 9 -15.25 7.81 12.28
N ALA A 10 -14.24 8.14 13.09
CA ALA A 10 -13.23 7.17 13.51
C ALA A 10 -13.89 5.92 14.12
N VAL A 11 -13.29 4.73 13.90
CA VAL A 11 -13.75 3.48 14.54
C VAL A 11 -13.91 3.68 16.05
N MET A 12 -12.92 4.34 16.65
CA MET A 12 -12.96 4.85 18.01
C MET A 12 -12.81 6.38 17.99
N PRO A 13 -13.90 7.14 18.13
CA PRO A 13 -13.83 8.59 18.25
C PRO A 13 -13.01 9.00 19.48
N GLU A 14 -12.32 10.14 19.37
CA GLU A 14 -11.53 10.70 20.47
C GLU A 14 -12.42 10.90 21.71
N GLY A 15 -11.98 10.42 22.87
CA GLY A 15 -12.72 10.48 24.13
C GLY A 15 -13.88 9.49 24.26
N SER A 16 -14.15 8.64 23.27
CA SER A 16 -15.17 7.60 23.38
C SER A 16 -14.77 6.55 24.43
N VAL A 17 -15.74 6.17 25.28
CA VAL A 17 -15.53 5.22 26.39
C VAL A 17 -16.19 3.86 26.12
N ASN A 18 -17.35 3.84 25.45
CA ASN A 18 -18.17 2.64 25.28
C ASN A 18 -18.92 2.56 23.94
N ILE A 19 -18.60 3.43 22.97
CA ILE A 19 -19.23 3.46 21.65
C ILE A 19 -18.14 3.36 20.58
N ALA A 20 -18.39 2.53 19.56
CA ALA A 20 -17.55 2.40 18.38
C ALA A 20 -18.41 2.39 17.11
N PHE A 21 -17.83 2.81 15.99
CA PHE A 21 -18.42 2.67 14.66
C PHE A 21 -17.69 1.58 13.88
N ILE A 22 -18.44 0.70 13.22
CA ILE A 22 -17.89 -0.41 12.42
C ILE A 22 -18.47 -0.43 11.02
N GLY A 23 -17.80 -1.14 10.12
CA GLY A 23 -18.21 -1.30 8.73
C GLY A 23 -17.61 -0.25 7.79
N ASN A 24 -18.05 -0.28 6.53
CA ASN A 24 -17.43 0.44 5.42
C ASN A 24 -17.55 1.98 5.50
N PHE A 25 -18.39 2.50 6.39
CA PHE A 25 -18.54 3.94 6.63
C PHE A 25 -17.85 4.43 7.91
N ALA A 26 -17.17 3.55 8.66
CA ALA A 26 -16.25 3.95 9.72
C ALA A 26 -14.86 4.28 9.14
N GLU A 27 -14.10 5.13 9.83
CA GLU A 27 -12.72 5.48 9.49
C GLU A 27 -11.77 4.67 10.38
N SER A 28 -11.30 3.54 9.85
CA SER A 28 -10.11 2.86 10.40
C SER A 28 -8.91 3.83 10.30
N PRO A 29 -8.00 3.87 11.29
CA PRO A 29 -6.77 4.65 11.21
C PRO A 29 -5.78 4.12 10.16
N THR A 30 -6.09 3.00 9.51
CA THR A 30 -5.24 2.36 8.50
C THR A 30 -5.57 2.82 7.07
N ARG A 31 -4.71 2.42 6.13
CA ARG A 31 -4.88 2.67 4.68
C ARG A 31 -5.78 1.65 3.95
N ASP A 32 -6.65 0.95 4.67
CA ASP A 32 -7.44 -0.14 4.09
C ASP A 32 -8.56 0.36 3.15
N THR A 33 -9.11 -0.55 2.36
CA THR A 33 -10.04 -0.27 1.27
C THR A 33 -11.46 -0.71 1.60
N VAL A 34 -12.41 0.23 1.48
CA VAL A 34 -13.84 -0.06 1.62
C VAL A 34 -14.38 -0.83 0.41
N PHE A 35 -15.66 -1.20 0.47
CA PHE A 35 -16.30 -2.11 -0.49
C PHE A 35 -15.66 -3.51 -0.44
N THR A 36 -15.13 -3.87 0.72
CA THR A 36 -14.54 -5.19 0.97
C THR A 36 -15.11 -5.75 2.27
N THR A 37 -15.16 -7.08 2.35
CA THR A 37 -15.47 -7.77 3.62
C THR A 37 -14.34 -7.60 4.63
N GLU A 38 -13.10 -7.50 4.15
CA GLU A 38 -11.91 -7.24 4.97
C GLU A 38 -12.07 -5.99 5.82
N TYR A 39 -12.51 -4.87 5.24
CA TYR A 39 -12.71 -3.62 5.99
C TYR A 39 -13.76 -3.76 7.10
N SER A 40 -14.83 -4.51 6.85
CA SER A 40 -15.85 -4.79 7.86
C SER A 40 -15.27 -5.59 9.03
N VAL A 41 -14.44 -6.59 8.74
CA VAL A 41 -13.78 -7.42 9.77
C VAL A 41 -12.72 -6.61 10.52
N ARG A 42 -11.91 -5.80 9.82
CA ARG A 42 -10.90 -4.91 10.40
C ARG A 42 -11.52 -3.95 11.40
N THR A 43 -12.52 -3.18 10.99
CA THR A 43 -13.15 -2.18 11.86
C THR A 43 -13.80 -2.82 13.09
N ALA A 44 -14.37 -4.02 12.95
CA ALA A 44 -14.84 -4.80 14.09
C ALA A 44 -13.71 -5.23 15.03
N MET A 45 -12.59 -5.71 14.49
CA MET A 45 -11.41 -6.10 15.27
C MET A 45 -10.82 -4.91 16.02
N GLU A 46 -10.60 -3.78 15.34
CA GLU A 46 -10.09 -2.54 15.92
C GLU A 46 -11.01 -2.04 17.04
N ALA A 47 -12.32 -1.96 16.80
CA ALA A 47 -13.29 -1.53 17.81
C ALA A 47 -13.26 -2.42 19.06
N VAL A 48 -13.33 -3.74 18.90
CA VAL A 48 -13.34 -4.69 20.02
C VAL A 48 -12.03 -4.65 20.78
N TYR A 49 -10.90 -4.62 20.06
CA TYR A 49 -9.59 -4.64 20.68
C TYR A 49 -9.33 -3.37 21.50
N THR A 50 -9.74 -2.20 20.97
CA THR A 50 -9.60 -0.93 21.69
C THR A 50 -10.56 -0.83 22.86
N LEU A 51 -11.86 -1.15 22.68
CA LEU A 51 -12.86 -1.03 23.77
C LEU A 51 -12.60 -1.98 24.94
N LEU A 52 -12.18 -3.21 24.64
CA LEU A 52 -11.99 -4.25 25.67
C LEU A 52 -10.54 -4.39 26.13
N ASN A 53 -9.63 -3.52 25.67
CA ASN A 53 -8.20 -3.58 25.96
C ASN A 53 -7.61 -4.98 25.71
N VAL A 54 -7.89 -5.53 24.53
CA VAL A 54 -7.37 -6.86 24.15
C VAL A 54 -5.87 -6.74 23.89
N ASP A 55 -5.07 -7.44 24.69
CA ASP A 55 -3.60 -7.43 24.61
C ASP A 55 -3.08 -8.34 23.48
N ARG A 56 -3.39 -7.96 22.24
CA ARG A 56 -2.92 -8.62 21.03
C ARG A 56 -2.88 -7.63 19.87
N GLY A 57 -1.86 -7.74 19.02
CA GLY A 57 -1.75 -6.92 17.81
C GLY A 57 -2.89 -7.19 16.81
N VAL A 58 -3.53 -6.13 16.33
CA VAL A 58 -4.34 -6.14 15.11
C VAL A 58 -3.36 -6.11 13.92
N PRO A 59 -3.51 -6.99 12.91
CA PRO A 59 -2.62 -6.96 11.76
C PRO A 59 -2.78 -5.64 11.00
N GLU A 60 -1.67 -5.03 10.59
CA GLU A 60 -1.70 -3.90 9.67
C GLU A 60 -2.29 -4.33 8.31
N VAL A 61 -2.60 -3.35 7.47
CA VAL A 61 -2.91 -3.64 6.07
C VAL A 61 -1.66 -4.20 5.41
N PHE A 62 -1.79 -5.26 4.64
CA PHE A 62 -0.64 -5.90 3.97
C PHE A 62 0.26 -4.85 3.29
N ASP A 63 1.57 -4.99 3.49
CA ASP A 63 2.61 -4.00 3.24
C ASP A 63 3.19 -4.05 1.82
N SER A 64 2.48 -4.66 0.87
CA SER A 64 2.93 -4.81 -0.52
C SER A 64 3.36 -3.49 -1.18
N ILE A 65 2.74 -2.37 -0.83
CA ILE A 65 3.11 -1.05 -1.39
C ILE A 65 4.49 -0.56 -0.91
N TYR A 66 4.99 -1.08 0.20
CA TYR A 66 6.30 -0.76 0.75
C TYR A 66 7.37 -1.80 0.38
N ASP A 67 6.96 -2.96 -0.12
CA ASP A 67 7.87 -3.97 -0.64
C ASP A 67 8.38 -3.57 -2.04
N ILE A 68 9.67 -3.19 -2.11
CA ILE A 68 10.32 -2.81 -3.37
C ILE A 68 10.18 -3.89 -4.46
N ARG A 69 10.09 -5.17 -4.10
CA ARG A 69 9.92 -6.27 -5.05
C ARG A 69 8.55 -6.18 -5.74
N GLN A 70 7.52 -5.81 -4.98
CA GLN A 70 6.17 -5.62 -5.52
C GLN A 70 6.08 -4.34 -6.36
N LEU A 71 6.78 -3.27 -5.98
CA LEU A 71 6.87 -2.05 -6.80
C LEU A 71 7.51 -2.33 -8.16
N LEU A 72 8.67 -3.01 -8.18
CA LEU A 72 9.33 -3.40 -9.42
C LEU A 72 8.47 -4.35 -10.26
N ARG A 73 7.82 -5.33 -9.61
CA ARG A 73 6.87 -6.23 -10.27
C ARG A 73 5.71 -5.45 -10.88
N ALA A 74 5.12 -4.50 -10.16
CA ALA A 74 4.03 -3.67 -10.65
C ALA A 74 4.45 -2.89 -11.91
N MET A 75 5.62 -2.26 -11.92
CA MET A 75 6.15 -1.57 -13.11
C MET A 75 6.23 -2.49 -14.34
N TYR A 76 6.65 -3.74 -14.15
CA TYR A 76 6.72 -4.71 -15.24
C TYR A 76 5.34 -5.08 -15.78
N TYR A 77 4.40 -5.46 -14.91
CA TYR A 77 3.07 -5.88 -15.36
C TYR A 77 2.21 -4.72 -15.86
N MET A 78 2.34 -3.52 -15.29
CA MET A 78 1.62 -2.32 -15.76
C MET A 78 2.07 -1.87 -17.14
N SER A 79 3.30 -2.17 -17.53
CA SER A 79 3.85 -1.82 -18.86
C SER A 79 3.67 -2.94 -19.89
N ASP A 80 2.70 -3.83 -19.69
CA ASP A 80 2.48 -5.01 -20.54
C ASP A 80 3.73 -5.90 -20.68
N LYS A 81 4.45 -6.09 -19.57
CA LYS A 81 5.66 -6.93 -19.49
C LYS A 81 6.83 -6.40 -20.31
N LYS A 82 6.93 -5.08 -20.49
CA LYS A 82 8.09 -4.42 -21.10
C LYS A 82 9.23 -4.27 -20.10
N LYS A 83 10.47 -4.46 -20.56
CA LYS A 83 11.67 -4.11 -19.80
C LYS A 83 11.75 -2.60 -19.62
N LEU A 84 12.49 -2.14 -18.61
CA LEU A 84 12.66 -0.70 -18.33
C LEU A 84 13.11 0.11 -19.56
N ALA A 85 13.99 -0.46 -20.38
CA ALA A 85 14.50 0.20 -21.58
C ALA A 85 13.43 0.43 -22.66
N ASP A 86 12.39 -0.41 -22.67
CA ASP A 86 11.34 -0.45 -23.70
C ASP A 86 10.06 0.28 -23.27
N GLN A 87 10.02 0.78 -22.03
CA GLN A 87 8.87 1.49 -21.49
C GLN A 87 8.74 2.90 -22.09
N ASP A 88 7.48 3.34 -22.20
CA ASP A 88 7.13 4.65 -22.73
C ASP A 88 7.37 5.72 -21.66
N MET A 89 8.46 6.47 -21.83
CA MET A 89 8.92 7.50 -20.89
C MET A 89 9.40 8.74 -21.65
N PRO A 90 9.25 9.95 -21.07
CA PRO A 90 9.87 11.17 -21.57
C PRO A 90 11.39 11.02 -21.79
N LEU A 91 11.96 11.77 -22.76
CA LEU A 91 13.38 11.66 -23.12
C LEU A 91 14.34 11.88 -21.94
N LEU A 92 14.03 12.84 -21.05
CA LEU A 92 14.86 13.12 -19.88
C LEU A 92 14.90 11.91 -18.92
N GLU A 93 13.79 11.23 -18.74
CA GLU A 93 13.69 10.03 -17.91
C GLU A 93 14.44 8.85 -18.54
N LYS A 94 14.35 8.67 -19.87
CA LYS A 94 15.15 7.65 -20.58
C LYS A 94 16.66 7.88 -20.43
N LEU A 95 17.11 9.14 -20.46
CA LEU A 95 18.52 9.47 -20.23
C LEU A 95 18.92 9.17 -18.78
N ALA A 96 18.11 9.59 -17.80
CA ALA A 96 18.31 9.31 -16.39
C ALA A 96 18.38 7.79 -16.13
N LEU A 97 17.46 7.01 -16.72
CA LEU A 97 17.44 5.56 -16.65
C LEU A 97 18.77 4.98 -17.15
N LYS A 98 19.25 5.37 -18.34
CA LYS A 98 20.52 4.87 -18.89
C LYS A 98 21.70 5.14 -17.95
N THR A 99 21.76 6.32 -17.34
CA THR A 99 22.80 6.66 -16.36
C THR A 99 22.66 5.86 -15.06
N GLY A 100 21.43 5.68 -14.57
CA GLY A 100 21.12 4.85 -13.41
C GLY A 100 21.52 3.39 -13.62
N MET A 101 21.12 2.78 -14.74
CA MET A 101 21.46 1.40 -15.11
C MET A 101 22.97 1.18 -15.18
N ARG A 102 23.74 2.17 -15.64
CA ARG A 102 25.21 2.09 -15.66
C ARG A 102 25.80 2.11 -14.25
N LYS A 103 25.23 2.91 -13.34
CA LYS A 103 25.71 3.06 -11.95
C LYS A 103 25.43 1.82 -11.10
N ILE A 104 24.30 1.16 -11.31
CA ILE A 104 23.87 0.00 -10.51
C ILE A 104 24.44 -1.34 -11.02
N LYS A 105 25.27 -1.34 -12.06
CA LYS A 105 25.84 -2.57 -12.63
C LYS A 105 26.66 -3.36 -11.59
N LYS A 106 26.42 -4.67 -11.52
CA LYS A 106 26.95 -5.65 -10.55
C LYS A 106 26.59 -5.31 -9.09
N THR A 107 25.37 -4.82 -8.85
CA THR A 107 24.85 -4.56 -7.50
C THR A 107 23.57 -5.35 -7.25
N LEU A 108 23.18 -5.45 -5.97
CA LEU A 108 21.90 -6.04 -5.57
C LEU A 108 20.69 -5.40 -6.28
N VAL A 109 20.75 -4.10 -6.59
CA VAL A 109 19.67 -3.42 -7.31
C VAL A 109 19.53 -3.98 -8.73
N GLU A 110 20.64 -4.31 -9.39
CA GLU A 110 20.61 -4.97 -10.71
C GLU A 110 20.00 -6.37 -10.62
N GLU A 111 20.32 -7.13 -9.57
CA GLU A 111 19.76 -8.46 -9.34
C GLU A 111 18.25 -8.39 -9.14
N LEU A 112 17.77 -7.46 -8.30
CA LEU A 112 16.34 -7.24 -8.07
C LEU A 112 15.59 -6.84 -9.35
N LEU A 113 16.20 -6.01 -10.20
CA LEU A 113 15.62 -5.64 -11.50
C LEU A 113 15.54 -6.83 -12.47
N LYS A 114 16.54 -7.71 -12.45
CA LYS A 114 16.54 -8.96 -13.24
C LYS A 114 15.47 -9.92 -12.74
N GLU A 115 15.37 -10.13 -11.43
CA GLU A 115 14.32 -10.96 -10.82
C GLU A 115 12.91 -10.46 -11.16
N ALA A 116 12.72 -9.14 -11.24
CA ALA A 116 11.47 -8.52 -11.65
C ALA A 116 11.20 -8.55 -13.18
N ASN A 117 12.12 -9.09 -14.00
CA ASN A 117 12.08 -9.05 -15.48
C ASN A 117 12.12 -7.64 -16.09
N LEU A 118 12.64 -6.65 -15.36
CA LEU A 118 12.78 -5.27 -15.83
C LEU A 118 14.08 -5.02 -16.61
N MET A 119 14.98 -6.01 -16.67
CA MET A 119 16.27 -5.96 -17.38
C MET A 119 16.38 -7.03 -18.46
#